data_AF-A0A081PAR6-F1
#
_entry.id   AF-A0A081PAR6-F1
#
_cell.length_a   1.000
_cell.length_b   1.000
_cell.length_c   1.000
_cell.angle_alpha   90.00
_cell.angle_beta   90.00
_cell.angle_gamma   90.00
#
_symmetry.space_group_name_H-M   'P 1'
#
loop_
_entity.id
_entity.type
_entity.pdbx_description
1 polymer ?
#
loop_
_entity_poly.entity_id
_entity_poly.type
_entity_poly.pdbx_seq_one_letter_code
_entity_poly.pdbx_strand_id
1 'polypeptide(L)'
;MWNIGDKVKWGSQAEGSEKEKRGTVHAIVPAGSYARRYLPEGLAQSQKKFDTNHAEYTRYIIAVPRGGKSRKVDYYCPRANQLQVDDSPESEGNRT
;
A
#
# COMPACT_ATOMS: atom_id res chain seq x y z
N MET A 1 -5.42 -6.15 -13.29
CA MET A 1 -4.18 -6.61 -12.60
C MET A 1 -3.33 -5.38 -12.38
N TRP A 2 -2.65 -5.27 -11.24
CA TRP A 2 -1.85 -4.08 -10.91
C TRP A 2 -0.37 -4.34 -11.15
N ASN A 3 0.35 -3.31 -11.60
CA ASN A 3 1.78 -3.33 -11.84
C ASN A 3 2.52 -2.54 -10.76
N ILE A 4 3.80 -2.87 -10.56
CA ILE A 4 4.68 -2.08 -9.69
C ILE A 4 4.76 -0.66 -10.25
N GLY A 5 4.55 0.33 -9.38
CA GLY A 5 4.52 1.75 -9.74
C GLY A 5 3.10 2.32 -9.91
N ASP A 6 2.06 1.48 -10.03
CA ASP A 6 0.69 1.97 -10.17
C ASP A 6 0.27 2.78 -8.94
N LYS A 7 -0.39 3.92 -9.18
CA LYS A 7 -1.02 4.73 -8.15
C LYS A 7 -2.41 4.18 -7.86
N VAL A 8 -2.65 3.82 -6.61
CA VAL A 8 -3.88 3.16 -6.20
C VAL A 8 -4.47 3.80 -4.96
N LYS A 9 -5.80 3.75 -4.88
CA LYS A 9 -6.56 4.11 -3.70
C LYS A 9 -7.50 2.99 -3.28
N TRP A 10 -7.82 2.93 -1.99
CA TRP A 10 -8.80 1.98 -1.47
C TRP A 10 -9.43 2.47 -0.17
N GLY A 11 -10.66 2.02 0.09
CA GLY A 11 -11.30 2.15 1.40
C GLY A 11 -10.75 1.13 2.38
N SER A 12 -10.49 1.56 3.61
CA SER A 12 -10.10 0.67 4.70
C SER A 12 -10.92 1.00 5.95
N GLN A 13 -11.43 -0.04 6.62
CA GLN A 13 -12.05 0.16 7.93
C GLN A 13 -10.94 0.27 8.98
N ALA A 14 -11.00 1.34 9.77
CA ALA A 14 -10.16 1.54 10.93
C ALA A 14 -11.03 2.13 12.05
N GLU A 15 -11.18 1.38 13.15
CA GLU A 15 -11.84 1.84 14.38
C GLU A 15 -13.27 2.39 14.13
N GLY A 16 -14.07 1.69 13.32
CA GLY A 16 -15.45 2.07 13.03
C GLY A 16 -15.60 3.22 12.03
N SER A 17 -14.50 3.72 11.45
CA SER A 17 -14.52 4.71 10.37
C SER A 17 -13.91 4.14 9.10
N GLU A 18 -14.54 4.42 7.96
CA GLU A 18 -13.91 4.21 6.66
C GLU A 18 -12.87 5.30 6.41
N LYS A 19 -11.63 4.90 6.14
CA LYS A 19 -10.54 5.79 5.75
C LYS A 19 -10.10 5.43 4.36
N GLU A 20 -10.11 6.41 3.47
CA GLU A 20 -9.44 6.29 2.17
C GLU A 20 -7.93 6.27 2.38
N LYS A 21 -7.26 5.36 1.68
CA LYS A 21 -5.81 5.27 1.61
C LYS A 21 -5.37 5.41 0.17
N ARG A 22 -4.21 6.03 -0.01
CA ARG A 22 -3.58 6.26 -1.30
C ARG A 22 -2.13 5.86 -1.22
N GLY A 23 -1.63 5.20 -2.26
CA GLY A 23 -0.27 4.72 -2.27
C GLY A 23 0.18 4.25 -3.64
N THR A 24 1.35 3.66 -3.66
CA THR A 24 1.96 3.11 -4.88
C THR A 24 2.18 1.62 -4.71
N VAL A 25 1.84 0.83 -5.73
CA VAL A 25 2.13 -0.60 -5.75
C VAL A 25 3.64 -0.80 -5.68
N HIS A 26 4.11 -1.33 -4.56
CA HIS A 26 5.51 -1.61 -4.31
C HIS A 26 5.91 -3.00 -4.79
N ALA A 27 5.05 -4.00 -4.55
CA ALA A 27 5.32 -5.37 -4.94
C ALA A 27 4.03 -6.15 -5.19
N ILE A 28 4.14 -7.19 -6.02
CA ILE A 28 3.10 -8.20 -6.24
C ILE A 28 3.45 -9.40 -5.36
N VAL A 29 2.48 -9.87 -4.56
CA VAL A 29 2.62 -11.05 -3.71
C VAL A 29 1.81 -12.18 -4.35
N PRO A 30 2.44 -13.17 -4.99
CA PRO A 30 1.74 -14.31 -5.58
C PRO A 30 0.98 -15.11 -4.52
N ALA A 31 -0.06 -15.84 -4.96
CA ALA A 31 -0.72 -16.84 -4.14
C ALA A 31 0.30 -17.85 -3.57
N GLY A 32 0.10 -18.29 -2.33
CA GLY A 32 1.01 -19.21 -1.63
C GLY A 32 2.35 -18.61 -1.20
N SER A 33 2.55 -17.30 -1.37
CA SER A 33 3.77 -16.62 -0.95
C SER A 33 3.65 -15.92 0.40
N TYR A 34 4.78 -15.79 1.10
CA TYR A 34 4.90 -14.98 2.32
C TYR A 34 5.11 -13.51 1.98
N ALA A 35 4.10 -12.67 2.27
CA ALA A 35 4.08 -11.24 1.96
C ALA A 35 5.29 -10.47 2.52
N ARG A 36 5.78 -10.84 3.72
CA ARG A 36 6.94 -10.19 4.35
C ARG A 36 8.25 -10.34 3.56
N ARG A 37 8.36 -11.29 2.61
CA ARG A 37 9.52 -11.43 1.72
C ARG A 37 9.59 -10.32 0.65
N TYR A 38 8.48 -9.62 0.43
CA TYR A 38 8.34 -8.55 -0.56
C TYR A 38 8.35 -7.16 0.09
N LEU A 39 8.73 -7.08 1.37
CA LEU A 39 8.92 -5.83 2.07
C LEU A 39 10.39 -5.40 2.00
N PRO A 40 10.67 -4.09 2.01
CA PRO A 40 12.01 -3.58 2.27
C PRO A 40 12.57 -4.10 3.59
N GLU A 41 13.89 -4.26 3.63
CA GLU A 41 14.61 -4.60 4.85
C GLU A 41 14.61 -3.43 5.86
N GLY A 42 14.87 -3.73 7.13
CA GLY A 42 15.00 -2.71 8.18
C GLY A 42 13.69 -2.02 8.60
N LEU A 43 12.52 -2.42 8.08
CA LEU A 43 11.25 -1.82 8.47
C LEU A 43 10.89 -2.11 9.93
N ALA A 44 10.54 -1.04 10.65
CA ALA A 44 9.95 -1.14 11.97
C ALA A 44 8.59 -1.87 11.89
N GLN A 45 8.23 -2.60 12.96
CA GLN A 45 6.95 -3.31 13.01
C GLN A 45 5.75 -2.36 12.82
N SER A 46 5.85 -1.13 13.32
CA SER A 46 4.81 -0.11 13.17
C SER A 46 4.56 0.34 11.72
N GLN A 47 5.47 0.05 10.78
CA GLN A 47 5.32 0.34 9.36
C GLN A 47 4.63 -0.79 8.59
N LYS A 48 4.47 -1.97 9.18
CA LYS A 48 3.82 -3.13 8.56
C LYS A 48 2.36 -3.13 8.99
N LYS A 49 1.46 -2.76 8.09
CA LYS A 49 0.03 -2.52 8.37
C LYS A 49 -0.85 -3.69 7.91
N PHE A 50 -0.36 -4.90 8.11
CA PHE A 50 -1.07 -6.14 7.81
C PHE A 50 -0.52 -7.29 8.67
N ASP A 51 -1.41 -8.16 9.12
CA ASP A 51 -1.04 -9.30 9.97
C ASP A 51 -0.93 -10.61 9.18
N THR A 52 -1.78 -10.77 8.16
CA THR A 52 -1.80 -11.97 7.31
C THR A 52 -0.52 -12.05 6.48
N ASN A 53 0.42 -12.92 6.87
CA ASN A 53 1.66 -13.10 6.13
C ASN A 53 1.50 -14.02 4.91
N HIS A 54 0.62 -15.01 4.96
CA HIS A 54 0.42 -16.01 3.89
C HIS A 54 -1.04 -16.03 3.42
N ALA A 55 -1.27 -16.19 2.11
CA ALA A 55 -2.61 -16.29 1.54
C ALA A 55 -2.62 -17.08 0.21
N GLU A 56 -3.69 -17.83 -0.05
CA GLU A 56 -3.91 -18.62 -1.28
C GLU A 56 -4.37 -17.78 -2.49
N TYR A 57 -4.23 -16.46 -2.40
CA TYR A 57 -4.63 -15.54 -3.46
C TYR A 57 -3.62 -14.40 -3.59
N THR A 58 -3.51 -13.85 -4.80
CA THR A 58 -2.62 -12.72 -5.09
C THR A 58 -3.01 -11.48 -4.28
N ARG A 59 -1.99 -10.86 -3.69
CA ARG A 59 -2.09 -9.59 -2.96
C ARG A 59 -1.04 -8.61 -3.46
N TYR A 60 -1.12 -7.37 -3.02
CA TYR A 60 -0.19 -6.33 -3.44
C TYR A 60 0.34 -5.61 -2.22
N ILE A 61 1.66 -5.41 -2.14
CA ILE A 61 2.25 -4.52 -1.15
C ILE A 61 2.10 -3.10 -1.67
N ILE A 62 1.42 -2.25 -0.90
CA ILE A 62 1.23 -0.83 -1.23
C ILE A 62 2.02 0.04 -0.27
N ALA A 63 2.89 0.89 -0.82
CA ALA A 63 3.63 1.91 -0.09
C ALA A 63 2.78 3.18 0.08
N VAL A 64 2.54 3.58 1.33
CA VAL A 64 1.73 4.73 1.72
C VAL A 64 2.59 5.71 2.51
N PRO A 65 2.93 6.89 1.96
CA PRO A 65 3.56 7.94 2.74
C PRO A 65 2.66 8.38 3.90
N ARG A 66 3.20 8.52 5.12
CA ARG A 66 2.39 8.95 6.29
C ARG A 66 1.91 10.42 6.22
N GLY A 67 2.40 11.19 5.25
CA GLY A 67 2.12 12.62 5.12
C GLY A 67 2.77 13.47 6.23
N GLY A 68 2.46 14.77 6.21
CA GLY A 68 3.03 15.75 7.13
C GLY A 68 4.56 15.89 6.99
N LYS A 69 5.27 16.12 8.11
CA LYS A 69 6.73 16.24 8.13
C LYS A 69 7.47 14.88 8.13
N SER A 70 6.74 13.76 8.13
CA SER A 70 7.31 12.43 8.24
C SER A 70 7.77 11.91 6.89
N ARG A 71 9.04 11.47 6.80
CA ARG A 71 9.57 10.74 5.65
C ARG A 71 9.27 9.23 5.70
N LYS A 72 8.54 8.76 6.72
CA LYS A 72 8.21 7.33 6.90
C LYS A 72 7.11 6.89 5.95
N VAL A 73 7.26 5.65 5.49
CA VAL A 73 6.31 4.94 4.63
C VAL A 73 5.73 3.76 5.40
N ASP A 74 4.40 3.61 5.31
CA ASP A 74 3.67 2.45 5.79
C ASP A 74 3.37 1.49 4.63
N TYR A 75 3.37 0.20 4.91
CA TYR A 75 3.17 -0.86 3.93
C TYR A 75 1.92 -1.65 4.26
N TYR A 76 0.98 -1.69 3.32
CA TYR A 76 -0.27 -2.44 3.40
C TYR A 76 -0.25 -3.63 2.44
N CYS A 77 -1.09 -4.65 2.68
CA CYS A 77 -1.18 -5.83 1.82
C CYS A 77 -2.64 -6.17 1.44
N PRO A 78 -3.37 -5.27 0.76
CA PRO A 78 -4.74 -5.52 0.32
C PRO A 78 -4.85 -6.57 -0.78
N ARG A 79 -6.08 -7.06 -0.98
CA ARG A 79 -6.48 -7.87 -2.13
C ARG A 79 -6.60 -7.01 -3.38
N ALA A 80 -6.46 -7.65 -4.54
CA ALA A 80 -6.60 -7.00 -5.85
C ALA A 80 -7.91 -6.20 -5.99
N ASN A 81 -9.02 -6.77 -5.52
CA ASN A 81 -10.37 -6.23 -5.67
C ASN A 81 -10.71 -5.08 -4.71
N GLN A 82 -9.84 -4.77 -3.75
CA GLN A 82 -10.01 -3.60 -2.88
C GLN A 82 -9.43 -2.33 -3.51
N LEU A 83 -8.52 -2.48 -4.46
CA LEU A 83 -7.79 -1.38 -5.08
C LEU A 83 -8.58 -0.76 -6.22
N GLN A 84 -8.43 0.56 -6.37
CA GLN A 84 -8.95 1.37 -7.48
C GLN A 84 -7.82 2.27 -7.98
N VAL A 85 -7.93 2.75 -9.22
CA VAL A 85 -6.95 3.70 -9.79
C VAL A 85 -7.03 5.00 -9.00
N ASP A 86 -5.89 5.58 -8.67
CA ASP A 86 -5.82 6.96 -8.15
C ASP A 86 -5.52 7.94 -9.28
N ASP A 87 -6.57 8.41 -9.96
CA ASP A 87 -6.50 9.40 -11.06
C ASP A 87 -6.28 10.85 -10.57
N SER A 88 -5.85 11.04 -9.33
CA SER A 88 -5.67 12.39 -8.81
C SER A 88 -4.48 13.04 -9.50
N PRO A 89 -4.61 14.28 -9.98
CA PRO A 89 -3.54 14.93 -10.72
C PRO A 89 -2.30 14.96 -9.84
N GLU A 90 -1.17 14.48 -10.38
CA GLU A 90 0.13 14.72 -9.75
C GLU A 90 0.19 16.21 -9.49
N SER A 91 0.27 16.60 -8.22
CA SER A 91 0.30 18.01 -7.85
C SER A 91 1.54 18.59 -8.54
N GLU A 92 1.34 19.35 -9.61
CA GLU A 92 2.41 20.10 -10.26
C GLU A 92 3.05 20.94 -9.16
N GLY A 93 4.27 20.55 -8.79
CA GLY A 93 5.06 21.26 -7.81
C GLY A 93 5.22 22.68 -8.31
N ASN A 94 4.58 23.61 -7.61
CA ASN A 94 4.62 25.03 -7.86
C ASN A 94 6.07 25.49 -7.99
N ARG A 95 6.56 25.65 -9.24
CA ARG A 95 7.82 26.33 -9.53
C ARG A 95 7.58 27.83 -9.35
N THR A 96 7.84 28.33 -8.14
CA THR A 96 8.22 29.75 -7.94
C THR A 96 9.52 30.07 -8.67
#